data_AF-A0A952D2W1-F1
#
_entry.id   AF-A0A952D2W1-F1
#
_cell.length_a   1.000
_cell.length_b   1.000
_cell.length_c   1.000
_cell.angle_alpha   90.00
_cell.angle_beta   90.00
_cell.angle_gamma   90.00
#
_symmetry.space_group_name_H-M   'P 1'
#
loop_
_entity.id
_entity.type
_entity.pdbx_description
1 polymer ?
#
loop_
_entity_poly.entity_id
_entity_poly.type
_entity_poly.pdbx_seq_one_letter_code
_entity_poly.pdbx_strand_id
1 'polypeptide(L)'
;MEIVLRKYGNSTVAVLPPAVLKDLGLSAGQQMTLSTTEEGGIVLVRKRRYVLSDLIAQCDPKAPPPIDLVEWESASPVGNEVW
;
A
#
# COMPACT_ATOMS: atom_id res chain seq x y z
N MET A 1 -1.87 24.52 9.73
CA MET A 1 -0.50 24.94 9.34
C MET A 1 -0.48 25.07 7.83
N GLU A 2 0.07 26.15 7.29
CA GLU A 2 0.21 26.35 5.85
C GLU A 2 1.63 26.00 5.41
N ILE A 3 1.76 25.32 4.27
CA ILE A 3 3.05 25.02 3.65
C ILE A 3 3.02 25.47 2.20
N VAL A 4 4.16 25.98 1.72
CA VAL A 4 4.33 26.40 0.33
C VAL A 4 5.17 25.35 -0.39
N LEU A 5 4.65 24.85 -1.51
CA LEU A 5 5.40 23.99 -2.40
C LEU A 5 6.52 24.79 -3.09
N ARG A 6 7.74 24.27 -3.08
CA ARG A 6 8.91 24.93 -3.65
C ARG A 6 9.45 24.16 -4.83
N LYS A 7 10.00 24.88 -5.81
CA LYS A 7 10.71 24.25 -6.93
C LYS A 7 12.09 23.80 -6.48
N TYR A 8 12.44 22.55 -6.79
CA TYR A 8 13.75 21.96 -6.55
C TYR A 8 14.19 21.26 -7.84
N GLY A 9 15.01 21.95 -8.64
CA GLY A 9 15.35 21.53 -10.00
C GLY A 9 14.12 21.43 -10.89
N ASN A 10 13.87 20.24 -11.44
CA ASN A 10 12.69 19.93 -12.26
C ASN A 10 11.50 19.37 -11.46
N SER A 11 11.62 19.32 -10.12
CA SER A 11 10.59 18.77 -9.24
C SER A 11 10.00 19.85 -8.32
N THR A 12 8.85 19.56 -7.75
CA THR A 12 8.19 20.38 -6.74
C THR A 12 8.19 19.62 -5.42
N VAL A 13 8.63 20.27 -4.34
CA VAL A 13 8.79 19.65 -3.02
C VAL A 13 7.94 20.33 -1.97
N ALA A 14 7.36 19.54 -1.08
CA ALA A 14 6.71 20.00 0.15
C ALA A 14 7.75 19.97 1.29
N VAL A 15 7.98 21.11 1.94
CA VAL A 15 8.90 21.20 3.07
C VAL A 15 8.14 20.89 4.36
N LEU A 16 8.49 19.79 5.01
CA LEU A 16 7.96 19.41 6.31
C LEU A 16 8.85 20.00 7.42
N PRO A 17 8.32 20.81 8.35
CA PRO A 17 9.12 21.33 9.46
C PRO A 17 9.63 20.21 10.37
N PRO A 18 10.75 20.44 11.08
CA PRO A 18 11.30 19.47 12.03
C PRO A 18 10.31 19.02 13.12
N ALA A 19 9.45 19.93 13.60
CA ALA A 19 8.42 19.61 14.58
C ALA A 19 7.42 18.56 14.06
N VAL A 20 6.94 18.74 12.82
CA VAL A 20 6.01 17.80 12.18
C VAL A 20 6.67 16.44 11.95
N LEU A 21 7.94 16.41 11.54
CA LEU A 21 8.69 15.16 11.42
C LEU A 21 8.80 14.42 12.75
N LYS A 22 9.07 15.15 13.85
CA LYS A 22 9.18 14.58 15.19
C LYS A 22 7.84 14.04 15.69
N ASP A 23 6.77 14.82 15.55
CA ASP A 23 5.41 14.45 15.98
C ASP A 23 4.88 13.25 15.21
N LEU A 24 5.16 13.19 13.90
CA LEU A 24 4.80 12.06 13.04
C LEU A 24 5.81 10.91 13.09
N GLY A 25 6.90 11.01 13.85
CA GLY A 25 7.96 10.00 13.89
C GLY A 25 8.53 9.63 12.51
N LEU A 26 8.72 10.63 11.65
CA LEU A 26 9.28 10.50 10.31
C LEU A 26 10.72 10.98 10.27
N SER A 27 11.53 10.41 9.37
CA SER A 27 12.90 10.83 9.14
C SER A 27 13.14 11.26 7.69
N ALA A 28 14.07 12.19 7.47
CA ALA A 28 14.53 12.53 6.13
C ALA A 28 15.09 11.28 5.42
N GLY A 29 14.79 11.11 4.13
CA GLY A 29 15.18 9.93 3.35
C GLY A 29 14.29 8.70 3.54
N GLN A 30 13.28 8.74 4.39
CA GLN A 30 12.32 7.65 4.55
C GLN A 30 11.45 7.46 3.30
N GLN A 31 11.29 6.22 2.83
CA GLN A 31 10.40 5.91 1.71
C GLN A 31 8.93 6.07 2.10
N MET A 32 8.21 6.81 1.27
CA MET A 32 6.79 7.10 1.39
C MET A 32 6.09 6.82 0.06
N THR A 33 4.82 6.47 0.12
CA THR A 33 3.92 6.40 -1.03
C THR A 33 3.10 7.68 -1.08
N LEU A 34 2.97 8.26 -2.27
CA LEU A 34 2.15 9.43 -2.55
C LEU A 34 0.94 9.01 -3.39
N SER A 35 -0.27 9.33 -2.94
CA SER A 35 -1.51 9.07 -3.66
C SER A 35 -2.49 10.24 -3.50
N THR A 36 -3.49 10.32 -4.37
CA THR A 36 -4.54 11.33 -4.32
C THR A 36 -5.85 10.70 -3.86
N THR A 37 -6.63 11.39 -3.02
CA THR A 37 -8.02 10.99 -2.71
C THR A 37 -8.97 11.41 -3.83
N GLU A 38 -10.17 10.85 -3.84
CA GLU A 38 -11.23 11.25 -4.80
C GLU A 38 -11.61 12.73 -4.65
N GLU A 39 -11.50 13.29 -3.45
CA GLU A 39 -11.74 14.71 -3.16
C GLU A 39 -10.56 15.62 -3.55
N GLY A 40 -9.52 15.08 -4.19
CA GLY A 40 -8.34 15.84 -4.61
C GLY A 40 -7.31 16.10 -3.49
N GLY A 41 -7.47 15.45 -2.34
CA GLY A 41 -6.52 15.51 -1.24
C GLY A 41 -5.24 14.74 -1.55
N ILE A 42 -4.11 15.17 -0.99
CA ILE A 42 -2.83 14.45 -1.09
C ILE A 42 -2.64 13.58 0.15
N VAL A 43 -2.39 12.30 -0.05
CA VAL A 43 -2.12 11.33 1.02
C VAL A 43 -0.69 10.83 0.90
N LEU A 44 0.08 11.00 1.99
CA LEU A 44 1.39 10.41 2.16
C LEU A 44 1.31 9.26 3.17
N VAL A 45 1.71 8.06 2.76
CA VAL A 45 1.72 6.87 3.62
C VAL A 45 3.13 6.30 3.71
N ARG A 46 3.56 5.86 4.89
CA ARG A 46 4.83 5.14 5.03
C ARG A 46 4.79 3.90 4.15
N LYS A 47 5.83 3.67 3.36
CA LYS A 47 5.91 2.45 2.56
C LYS A 47 5.99 1.24 3.50
N ARG A 48 4.92 0.45 3.55
CA ARG A 48 4.89 -0.76 4.37
C ARG A 48 5.86 -1.77 3.78
N ARG A 49 6.74 -2.29 4.63
CA ARG A 49 7.44 -3.55 4.38
C ARG A 49 6.61 -4.63 5.04
N TYR A 50 6.21 -5.62 4.26
CA TYR A 50 5.51 -6.79 4.79
C TYR A 50 6.53 -7.87 5.10
N VAL A 51 6.40 -8.50 6.25
CA VAL A 51 7.09 -9.74 6.58
C VAL A 51 6.10 -10.88 6.36
N LEU A 52 6.54 -11.94 5.67
CA LEU A 52 5.67 -13.06 5.33
C LEU A 52 5.01 -13.67 6.58
N SER A 53 5.75 -13.82 7.67
CA SER A 53 5.23 -14.33 8.95
C SER A 53 4.07 -13.50 9.48
N ASP A 54 4.16 -12.17 9.38
CA ASP A 54 3.14 -11.26 9.89
C ASP A 54 1.87 -11.32 9.03
N LEU A 55 2.02 -11.53 7.72
CA LEU A 55 0.88 -11.73 6.83
C LEU A 55 0.19 -13.07 7.12
N ILE A 56 0.95 -14.14 7.27
CA ILE A 56 0.40 -15.47 7.60
C ILE A 56 -0.30 -15.46 8.96
N ALA A 57 0.25 -14.74 9.95
CA ALA A 57 -0.36 -14.62 11.28
C ALA A 57 -1.72 -13.91 11.27
N GLN A 58 -2.05 -13.17 10.20
CA GLN A 58 -3.35 -12.52 10.02
C GLN A 58 -4.40 -13.44 9.38
N CYS A 59 -3.99 -14.57 8.80
CA CYS A 59 -4.90 -15.53 8.20
C CYS A 59 -5.58 -16.38 9.29
N ASP A 60 -6.89 -16.59 9.16
CA ASP A 60 -7.61 -17.60 9.96
C ASP A 60 -7.43 -18.98 9.30
N PRO A 61 -6.69 -19.92 9.93
CA PRO A 61 -6.48 -21.25 9.38
C PRO A 61 -7.76 -22.11 9.35
N LYS A 62 -8.84 -21.66 10.00
CA LYS A 62 -10.15 -22.33 10.01
C LYS A 62 -11.16 -21.65 9.10
N ALA A 63 -10.75 -20.61 8.37
CA ALA A 63 -11.63 -19.95 7.41
C ALA A 63 -12.13 -20.98 6.38
N PRO A 64 -13.44 -21.03 6.09
CA PRO A 64 -13.96 -21.89 5.04
C PRO A 64 -13.42 -21.44 3.67
N PRO A 65 -13.30 -22.37 2.71
CA PRO A 65 -12.89 -22.02 1.36
C PRO A 65 -13.87 -21.01 0.72
N PRO A 66 -13.38 -20.10 -0.13
CA PRO A 66 -14.22 -19.16 -0.88
C PRO A 66 -15.27 -19.89 -1.72
N ILE A 67 -16.47 -19.31 -1.85
CA ILE A 67 -17.58 -19.95 -2.58
C ILE A 67 -17.32 -20.08 -4.08
N ASP A 68 -16.58 -19.13 -4.64
CA ASP A 68 -16.11 -19.09 -6.03
C ASP A 68 -15.01 -20.12 -6.32
N LEU A 69 -14.36 -20.66 -5.28
CA LEU A 69 -13.39 -21.73 -5.44
C LEU A 69 -14.06 -23.03 -5.95
N VAL A 70 -15.34 -23.25 -5.60
CA VAL A 70 -16.11 -24.40 -6.08
C VAL A 70 -16.28 -24.36 -7.60
N GLU A 71 -16.46 -23.18 -8.18
CA GLU A 71 -16.56 -23.02 -9.65
C GLU A 71 -15.22 -23.32 -10.33
N TRP A 72 -14.10 -22.95 -9.71
CA TRP A 72 -12.76 -23.32 -10.17
C TRP A 72 -12.48 -24.82 -10.07
N GLU A 73 -12.84 -25.47 -8.96
CA GLU A 73 -12.64 -26.91 -8.75
C GLU A 73 -13.49 -27.77 -9.69
N SER A 74 -14.66 -27.26 -10.11
CA SER A 74 -15.57 -27.93 -11.04
C SER A 74 -15.40 -27.50 -12.50
N ALA A 75 -14.45 -26.60 -12.77
CA ALA A 75 -14.18 -26.12 -14.11
C ALA A 75 -13.70 -27.27 -15.00
N SER A 76 -14.36 -27.44 -16.14
CA SER A 76 -13.94 -28.42 -17.14
C SER A 76 -12.70 -27.91 -17.88
N PRO A 77 -11.79 -28.82 -18.28
CA PRO A 77 -10.67 -28.46 -19.11
C PRO A 77 -11.08 -27.71 -20.38
N VAL A 78 -10.45 -26.58 -20.67
CA VAL A 78 -10.74 -25.76 -21.88
C VAL A 78 -9.67 -25.92 -22.97
N GLY A 79 -8.68 -26.78 -22.76
CA GLY A 79 -7.58 -27.04 -23.68
C GLY A 79 -6.77 -28.29 -23.33
N ASN A 80 -5.45 -28.20 -23.41
CA ASN A 80 -4.53 -29.32 -23.13
C ASN A 80 -4.24 -29.52 -21.62
N GLU A 81 -5.24 -29.29 -20.77
CA GLU A 81 -5.08 -29.34 -19.31
C GLU A 81 -5.12 -30.78 -18.77
N VAL A 82 -5.41 -31.76 -19.64
CA VAL A 82 -5.35 -33.19 -19.36
C VAL A 82 -4.35 -33.83 -20.32
N TRP A 83 -3.35 -34.53 -19.78
CA TRP A 83 -2.32 -35.27 -20.53
C TRP A 83 -2.66 -36.75 -20.64
#